data_AF-A0A3E4PAI8-F1
#
_entry.id   AF-A0A3E4PAI8-F1
#
_cell.length_a   1.000
_cell.length_b   1.000
_cell.length_c   1.000
_cell.angle_alpha   90.00
_cell.angle_beta   90.00
_cell.angle_gamma   90.00
#
_symmetry.space_group_name_H-M   'P 1'
#
loop_
_entity.id
_entity.type
_entity.pdbx_description
1 polymer ?
#
loop_
_entity_poly.entity_id
_entity_poly.type
_entity_poly.pdbx_seq_one_letter_code
_entity_poly.pdbx_strand_id
1 'polypeptide(L)'
;MDKWQNVFYSKGKTKENYKFPKILSKDNEYHSEVLKFIDILIEDLKINNIDEAFIDIAKEYRKIIDKVLKKYYSGEIVVAYNIIEKLIVEYKKSGIIFSKISKSYSFNYYIIENKNWEHFLFYRARFGDISNENKEDALKHTPYDMISKIGSNRFSIPGQPCLYLGSSSYDCWIEMGKPSDRDFNVGCILLNKDYELLNLATDTWILLGAIEGLKEQKEKESRTQICEELCISSRTIQDWALIYNKHGLAGFSRKIRNGSYSNEFKMKVVEEYIRGEGSSIDLL
;
A
#
# COMPACT_ATOMS: atom_id res chain seq x y z
N MET A 1 6.14 -13.34 -19.71
CA MET A 1 5.41 -12.36 -18.88
C MET A 1 4.43 -11.54 -19.72
N ASP A 2 4.58 -11.68 -21.02
CA ASP A 2 4.00 -10.97 -22.14
C ASP A 2 2.47 -10.90 -22.05
N LYS A 3 1.81 -11.97 -21.58
CA LYS A 3 0.36 -11.95 -21.35
C LYS A 3 -0.05 -10.84 -20.37
N TRP A 4 0.66 -10.70 -19.25
CA TRP A 4 0.38 -9.67 -18.25
C TRP A 4 0.76 -8.28 -18.73
N GLN A 5 1.88 -8.15 -19.45
CA GLN A 5 2.23 -6.87 -20.07
C GLN A 5 1.15 -6.44 -21.08
N ASN A 6 0.62 -7.36 -21.89
CA ASN A 6 -0.44 -7.10 -22.86
C ASN A 6 -1.80 -6.75 -22.21
N VAL A 7 -2.02 -7.09 -20.93
CA VAL A 7 -3.20 -6.63 -20.18
C VAL A 7 -3.13 -5.12 -19.99
N PHE A 8 -2.00 -4.59 -19.54
CA PHE A 8 -1.90 -3.19 -19.09
C PHE A 8 -1.27 -2.24 -20.11
N TYR A 9 -0.48 -2.77 -21.05
CA TYR A 9 0.33 -2.00 -21.99
C TYR A 9 -0.01 -2.37 -23.45
N SER A 10 0.19 -1.41 -24.35
CA SER A 10 0.13 -1.59 -25.80
C SER A 10 1.20 -0.73 -26.45
N LYS A 11 2.04 -1.35 -27.30
CA LYS A 11 3.19 -0.69 -27.97
C LYS A 11 4.09 0.07 -26.98
N GLY A 12 4.36 -0.54 -25.81
CA GLY A 12 5.21 0.04 -24.77
C GLY A 12 4.60 1.20 -23.99
N LYS A 13 3.29 1.49 -24.14
CA LYS A 13 2.59 2.55 -23.41
C LYS A 13 1.44 1.97 -22.60
N THR A 14 1.16 2.53 -21.42
CA THR A 14 -0.01 2.17 -20.61
C THR A 14 -1.29 2.39 -21.41
N LYS A 15 -2.16 1.38 -21.50
CA LYS A 15 -3.45 1.51 -22.18
C LYS A 15 -4.29 2.59 -21.49
N GLU A 16 -5.13 3.26 -22.26
CA GLU A 16 -5.95 4.39 -21.77
C GLU A 16 -6.79 4.04 -20.54
N ASN A 17 -7.35 2.83 -20.50
CA ASN A 17 -8.15 2.35 -19.37
C ASN A 17 -7.36 2.29 -18.05
N TYR A 18 -6.03 2.10 -18.09
CA TYR A 18 -5.18 2.01 -16.91
C TYR A 18 -4.39 3.29 -16.60
N LYS A 19 -4.62 4.38 -17.35
CA LYS A 19 -4.08 5.69 -16.99
C LYS A 19 -4.89 6.34 -15.87
N PHE A 20 -4.20 6.90 -14.89
CA PHE A 20 -4.75 7.64 -13.76
C PHE A 20 -4.24 9.09 -13.73
N PRO A 21 -4.95 10.03 -13.09
CA PRO A 21 -6.24 9.84 -12.41
C PRO A 21 -7.42 9.68 -13.38
N LYS A 22 -8.48 9.01 -12.93
CA LYS A 22 -9.78 9.03 -13.61
C LYS A 22 -10.57 10.24 -13.12
N ILE A 23 -10.97 11.11 -14.03
CA ILE A 23 -11.75 12.31 -13.72
C ILE A 23 -13.21 12.03 -14.05
N LEU A 24 -14.06 12.15 -13.04
CA LEU A 24 -15.52 12.00 -13.17
C LEU A 24 -16.19 13.36 -13.04
N SER A 25 -17.32 13.53 -13.72
CA SER A 25 -18.07 14.79 -13.69
C SER A 25 -19.01 14.86 -12.50
N LYS A 26 -19.58 13.71 -12.10
CA LYS A 26 -20.57 13.64 -11.00
C LYS A 26 -20.22 12.53 -10.02
N ASP A 27 -20.53 12.76 -8.75
CA ASP A 27 -20.29 11.78 -7.68
C ASP A 27 -21.13 10.50 -7.86
N ASN A 28 -22.36 10.63 -8.36
CA ASN A 28 -23.24 9.48 -8.58
C ASN A 28 -22.74 8.52 -9.69
N GLU A 29 -21.78 8.94 -10.51
CA GLU A 29 -21.11 8.11 -11.52
C GLU A 29 -20.01 7.23 -10.90
N TYR A 30 -19.51 7.58 -9.71
CA TYR A 30 -18.34 6.94 -9.09
C TYR A 30 -18.54 5.43 -8.89
N HIS A 31 -19.69 5.03 -8.32
CA HIS A 31 -20.00 3.61 -8.10
C HIS A 31 -19.97 2.81 -9.41
N SER A 32 -20.68 3.27 -10.43
CA SER A 32 -20.76 2.58 -11.71
C SER A 32 -19.42 2.54 -12.45
N GLU A 33 -18.67 3.65 -12.44
CA GLU A 33 -17.40 3.74 -13.17
C GLU A 33 -16.29 2.91 -12.50
N VAL A 34 -16.29 2.80 -11.15
CA VAL A 34 -15.37 1.88 -10.45
C VAL A 34 -15.66 0.42 -10.83
N LEU A 35 -16.92 0.00 -10.87
CA LEU A 35 -17.26 -1.37 -11.25
C LEU A 35 -16.94 -1.66 -12.71
N LYS A 36 -17.24 -0.72 -13.60
CA LYS A 36 -16.90 -0.80 -15.02
C LYS A 36 -15.40 -0.89 -15.25
N PHE A 37 -14.58 -0.16 -14.48
CA PHE A 37 -13.13 -0.30 -14.52
C PHE A 37 -12.68 -1.73 -14.19
N ILE A 38 -13.26 -2.35 -13.16
CA ILE A 38 -12.94 -3.73 -12.78
C ILE A 38 -13.47 -4.73 -13.82
N ASP A 39 -14.62 -4.47 -14.43
CA ASP A 39 -15.18 -5.29 -15.52
C ASP A 39 -14.25 -5.30 -16.74
N ILE A 40 -13.75 -4.13 -17.14
CA ILE A 40 -12.75 -3.99 -18.20
C ILE A 40 -11.48 -4.77 -17.86
N LEU A 41 -11.00 -4.70 -16.61
CA LEU A 41 -9.86 -5.50 -16.17
C LEU A 41 -10.14 -7.00 -16.34
N ILE A 42 -11.30 -7.49 -15.90
CA ILE A 42 -11.69 -8.90 -16.04
C ILE A 42 -11.71 -9.33 -17.52
N GLU A 43 -12.23 -8.48 -18.41
CA GLU A 43 -12.24 -8.73 -19.85
C GLU A 43 -10.83 -8.75 -20.44
N ASP A 44 -9.98 -7.77 -20.11
CA ASP A 44 -8.59 -7.73 -20.56
C ASP A 44 -7.80 -8.96 -20.06
N LEU A 45 -8.02 -9.42 -18.82
CA LEU A 45 -7.41 -10.64 -18.30
C LEU A 45 -7.81 -11.87 -19.13
N LYS A 46 -9.10 -11.98 -19.51
CA LYS A 46 -9.61 -13.07 -20.36
C LYS A 46 -9.05 -13.02 -21.77
N ILE A 47 -9.09 -11.85 -22.42
CA ILE A 47 -8.59 -11.66 -23.79
C ILE A 47 -7.11 -12.03 -23.90
N ASN A 48 -6.33 -11.74 -22.86
CA ASN A 48 -4.91 -12.06 -22.81
C ASN A 48 -4.60 -13.46 -22.26
N ASN A 49 -5.61 -14.31 -22.08
CA ASN A 49 -5.49 -15.69 -21.62
C ASN A 49 -4.69 -15.81 -20.31
N ILE A 50 -4.97 -14.90 -19.36
CA ILE A 50 -4.47 -15.00 -17.98
C ILE A 50 -5.15 -16.19 -17.29
N ASP A 51 -4.43 -16.81 -16.36
CA ASP A 51 -4.92 -17.96 -15.59
C ASP A 51 -6.24 -17.61 -14.85
N GLU A 52 -7.22 -18.53 -14.94
CA GLU A 52 -8.57 -18.36 -14.40
C GLU A 52 -8.56 -18.03 -12.90
N ALA A 53 -7.56 -18.51 -12.15
CA ALA A 53 -7.44 -18.18 -10.73
C ALA A 53 -7.34 -16.67 -10.49
N PHE A 54 -6.64 -15.91 -11.35
CA PHE A 54 -6.55 -14.45 -11.22
C PHE A 54 -7.81 -13.74 -11.69
N ILE A 55 -8.47 -14.30 -12.71
CA ILE A 55 -9.75 -13.79 -13.19
C ILE A 55 -10.80 -13.94 -12.08
N ASP A 56 -10.82 -15.07 -11.37
CA ASP A 56 -11.71 -15.31 -10.24
C ASP A 56 -11.42 -14.41 -9.05
N ILE A 57 -10.15 -14.13 -8.75
CA ILE A 57 -9.77 -13.10 -7.77
C ILE A 57 -10.36 -11.74 -8.19
N ALA A 58 -10.18 -11.31 -9.44
CA ALA A 58 -10.73 -10.03 -9.90
C ALA A 58 -12.26 -9.98 -9.79
N LYS A 59 -12.97 -11.07 -10.12
CA LYS A 59 -14.43 -11.20 -9.93
C LYS A 59 -14.83 -11.13 -8.45
N GLU A 60 -14.06 -11.74 -7.54
CA GLU A 60 -14.28 -11.65 -6.09
C GLU A 60 -14.12 -10.20 -5.60
N TYR A 61 -13.05 -9.53 -5.99
CA TYR A 61 -12.79 -8.13 -5.63
C TYR A 61 -13.86 -7.19 -6.17
N ARG A 62 -14.34 -7.41 -7.39
CA ARG A 62 -15.48 -6.65 -7.94
C ARG A 62 -16.71 -6.72 -7.04
N LYS A 63 -17.05 -7.92 -6.55
CA LYS A 63 -18.20 -8.13 -5.64
C LYS A 63 -17.97 -7.44 -4.29
N ILE A 64 -16.76 -7.51 -3.76
CA ILE A 64 -16.39 -6.89 -2.49
C ILE A 64 -16.48 -5.36 -2.61
N ILE A 65 -15.89 -4.77 -3.65
CA ILE A 65 -15.91 -3.33 -3.91
C ILE A 65 -17.36 -2.84 -4.10
N ASP A 66 -18.18 -3.54 -4.88
CA ASP A 66 -19.60 -3.21 -5.04
C ASP A 66 -20.33 -3.18 -3.69
N LYS A 67 -20.10 -4.20 -2.85
CA LYS A 67 -20.68 -4.28 -1.50
C LYS A 67 -20.20 -3.14 -0.61
N VAL A 68 -18.91 -2.81 -0.60
CA VAL A 68 -18.34 -1.71 0.19
C VAL A 68 -18.99 -0.39 -0.19
N LEU A 69 -19.03 -0.08 -1.49
CA LEU A 69 -19.58 1.18 -1.97
C LEU A 69 -21.08 1.29 -1.70
N LYS A 70 -21.85 0.22 -1.91
CA LYS A 70 -23.28 0.19 -1.55
C LYS A 70 -23.51 0.45 -0.06
N LYS A 71 -22.71 -0.16 0.81
CA LYS A 71 -22.80 0.04 2.26
C LYS A 71 -22.39 1.45 2.67
N TYR A 72 -21.38 2.01 2.03
CA TYR A 72 -20.97 3.39 2.28
C TYR A 72 -22.08 4.37 1.88
N TYR A 73 -22.63 4.24 0.67
CA TYR A 73 -23.68 5.13 0.16
C TYR A 73 -25.05 4.93 0.84
N SER A 74 -25.31 3.77 1.45
CA SER A 74 -26.49 3.57 2.30
C SER A 74 -26.34 4.13 3.72
N GLY A 75 -25.20 4.75 4.06
CA GLY A 75 -24.91 5.29 5.38
C GLY A 75 -24.40 4.26 6.39
N GLU A 76 -24.21 3.00 6.00
CA GLU A 76 -23.65 1.93 6.83
C GLU A 76 -22.10 1.98 6.85
N ILE A 77 -21.55 3.15 7.18
CA ILE A 77 -20.11 3.47 7.06
C ILE A 77 -19.23 2.48 7.85
N VAL A 78 -19.62 2.15 9.09
CA VAL A 78 -18.88 1.18 9.94
C VAL A 78 -18.80 -0.19 9.28
N VAL A 79 -19.87 -0.63 8.62
CA VAL A 79 -19.89 -1.92 7.91
C VAL A 79 -18.96 -1.88 6.71
N ALA A 80 -18.97 -0.79 5.94
CA ALA A 80 -18.04 -0.60 4.82
C ALA A 80 -16.58 -0.62 5.29
N TYR A 81 -16.26 0.08 6.39
CA TYR A 81 -14.92 0.09 6.98
C TYR A 81 -14.47 -1.29 7.46
N ASN A 82 -15.33 -2.03 8.16
CA ASN A 82 -14.99 -3.38 8.62
C ASN A 82 -14.70 -4.35 7.47
N ILE A 83 -15.30 -4.13 6.28
CA ILE A 83 -14.98 -4.92 5.08
C ILE A 83 -13.59 -4.55 4.57
N ILE A 84 -13.27 -3.26 4.44
CA ILE A 84 -11.94 -2.79 3.99
C ILE A 84 -10.83 -3.19 4.98
N GLU A 85 -11.07 -3.05 6.28
CA GLU A 85 -10.11 -3.45 7.32
C GLU A 85 -9.75 -4.94 7.21
N LYS A 86 -10.73 -5.82 6.99
CA LYS A 86 -10.49 -7.25 6.77
C LYS A 86 -9.60 -7.51 5.56
N LEU A 87 -9.78 -6.77 4.46
CA LEU A 87 -8.90 -6.85 3.29
C LEU A 87 -7.48 -6.41 3.63
N ILE A 88 -7.32 -5.28 4.34
CA ILE A 88 -6.00 -4.76 4.73
C ILE A 88 -5.28 -5.78 5.62
N VAL A 89 -5.96 -6.35 6.61
CA VAL A 89 -5.41 -7.38 7.51
C VAL A 89 -4.96 -8.63 6.74
N GLU A 90 -5.72 -9.03 5.71
CA GLU A 90 -5.35 -10.15 4.84
C GLU A 90 -4.03 -9.89 4.11
N TYR A 91 -3.83 -8.68 3.57
CA TYR A 91 -2.64 -8.30 2.83
C TYR A 91 -1.45 -7.88 3.68
N LYS A 92 -1.65 -7.59 4.97
CA LYS A 92 -0.58 -7.19 5.89
C LYS A 92 0.57 -8.20 5.93
N LYS A 93 0.28 -9.49 5.68
CA LYS A 93 1.28 -10.57 5.66
C LYS A 93 2.09 -10.68 4.37
N SER A 94 1.70 -9.98 3.30
CA SER A 94 2.36 -10.08 1.99
C SER A 94 3.75 -9.42 1.96
N GLY A 95 4.00 -8.43 2.81
CA GLY A 95 5.25 -7.67 2.82
C GLY A 95 5.46 -6.73 1.62
N ILE A 96 4.53 -6.73 0.65
CA ILE A 96 4.61 -5.93 -0.59
C ILE A 96 3.73 -4.69 -0.48
N ILE A 97 2.42 -4.91 -0.32
CA ILE A 97 1.43 -3.82 -0.16
C ILE A 97 1.55 -3.20 1.22
N PHE A 98 1.94 -3.98 2.22
CA PHE A 98 2.16 -3.52 3.58
C PHE A 98 3.58 -3.82 3.99
N SER A 99 4.33 -2.79 4.37
CA SER A 99 5.73 -2.94 4.75
C SER A 99 6.13 -1.85 5.74
N LYS A 100 7.30 -2.03 6.37
CA LYS A 100 7.99 -0.94 7.06
C LYS A 100 8.59 0.01 6.03
N ILE A 101 8.78 1.30 6.35
CA ILE A 101 9.43 2.25 5.42
C ILE A 101 10.76 1.71 4.91
N SER A 102 11.57 1.15 5.81
CA SER A 102 12.85 0.45 5.51
C SER A 102 12.77 -0.74 4.56
N LYS A 103 11.57 -1.23 4.23
CA LYS A 103 11.35 -2.39 3.34
C LYS A 103 10.50 -2.04 2.14
N SER A 104 9.98 -0.82 2.07
CA SER A 104 9.14 -0.38 0.97
C SER A 104 10.00 -0.10 -0.25
N TYR A 105 9.63 -0.71 -1.37
CA TYR A 105 10.35 -0.48 -2.62
C TYR A 105 10.24 0.98 -3.10
N SER A 106 9.17 1.70 -2.74
CA SER A 106 8.99 3.11 -3.10
C SER A 106 10.04 4.04 -2.46
N PHE A 107 10.74 3.56 -1.42
CA PHE A 107 11.78 4.30 -0.73
C PHE A 107 13.15 3.59 -0.81
N ASN A 108 13.32 2.61 -1.70
CA ASN A 108 14.57 1.85 -1.84
C ASN A 108 15.78 2.71 -2.20
N TYR A 109 15.60 3.80 -2.95
CA TYR A 109 16.68 4.73 -3.27
C TYR A 109 17.39 5.26 -2.01
N TYR A 110 16.60 5.62 -0.97
CA TYR A 110 17.15 6.05 0.32
C TYR A 110 17.91 4.94 1.05
N ILE A 111 17.46 3.69 0.92
CA ILE A 111 18.04 2.52 1.63
C ILE A 111 19.36 2.08 1.00
N ILE A 112 19.46 2.11 -0.34
CA ILE A 112 20.64 1.69 -1.08
C ILE A 112 21.82 2.62 -0.80
N GLU A 113 21.56 3.93 -0.71
CA GLU A 113 22.59 4.94 -0.47
C GLU A 113 22.96 5.10 1.01
N ASN A 114 22.09 4.72 1.96
CA ASN A 114 22.31 4.98 3.39
C ASN A 114 21.91 3.80 4.31
N LYS A 115 22.81 2.82 4.45
CA LYS A 115 22.61 1.60 5.28
C LYS A 115 22.50 1.84 6.80
N ASN A 116 22.80 3.05 7.28
CA ASN A 116 22.99 3.35 8.71
C ASN A 116 21.88 4.22 9.33
N TRP A 117 20.78 4.52 8.62
CA TRP A 117 19.78 5.45 9.11
C TRP A 117 18.62 4.74 9.85
N GLU A 118 18.38 5.16 11.11
CA GLU A 118 17.19 4.81 11.90
C GLU A 118 15.94 5.58 11.46
N HIS A 119 16.11 6.60 10.62
CA HIS A 119 15.05 7.51 10.19
C HIS A 119 15.06 7.76 8.67
N PHE A 120 13.89 8.10 8.11
CA PHE A 120 13.71 8.57 6.75
C PHE A 120 13.35 10.06 6.77
N LEU A 121 13.93 10.81 5.84
CA LEU A 121 13.70 12.24 5.69
C LEU A 121 12.50 12.51 4.79
N PHE A 122 11.53 13.23 5.32
CA PHE A 122 10.39 13.78 4.60
C PHE A 122 10.31 15.29 4.83
N TYR A 123 9.42 15.95 4.10
CA TYR A 123 9.20 17.38 4.21
C TYR A 123 7.73 17.66 4.47
N ARG A 124 7.47 18.70 5.24
CA ARG A 124 6.12 19.25 5.44
C ARG A 124 6.17 20.73 5.13
N ALA A 125 5.21 21.20 4.35
CA ALA A 125 5.01 22.62 4.11
C ALA A 125 3.72 23.13 4.73
N ARG A 126 3.69 24.43 4.99
CA ARG A 126 2.50 25.23 5.27
C ARG A 126 2.54 26.50 4.43
N PHE A 127 1.36 26.90 4.02
CA PHE A 127 1.14 28.16 3.31
C PHE A 127 0.86 29.30 4.31
N GLY A 128 1.38 30.48 4.02
CA GLY A 128 1.11 31.73 4.75
C GLY A 128 2.21 32.13 5.73
N ASP A 129 2.09 33.32 6.31
CA ASP A 129 3.10 33.87 7.23
C ASP A 129 3.07 33.19 8.61
N ILE A 130 4.18 32.54 8.98
CA ILE A 130 4.37 31.89 10.29
C ILE A 130 5.34 32.66 11.20
N SER A 131 5.70 33.89 10.85
CA SER A 131 6.69 34.70 11.59
C SER A 131 6.37 34.89 13.08
N ASN A 132 5.08 34.88 13.43
CA ASN A 132 4.58 35.02 14.80
C ASN A 132 4.29 33.69 15.50
N GLU A 133 4.50 32.55 14.82
CA GLU A 133 4.28 31.23 15.41
C GLU A 133 5.55 30.72 16.12
N ASN A 134 5.39 29.85 17.13
CA ASN A 134 6.51 29.12 17.69
C ASN A 134 7.11 28.21 16.61
N LYS A 135 8.40 28.40 16.30
CA LYS A 135 9.13 27.62 15.30
C LYS A 135 9.03 26.11 15.51
N GLU A 136 9.00 25.65 16.75
CA GLU A 136 8.88 24.21 17.07
C GLU A 136 7.50 23.64 16.75
N ASP A 137 6.45 24.46 16.87
CA ASP A 137 5.06 24.02 16.67
C ASP A 137 4.55 24.31 15.27
N ALA A 138 5.16 25.24 14.55
CA ALA A 138 4.70 25.74 13.26
C ALA A 138 4.51 24.63 12.23
N LEU A 139 5.27 23.53 12.28
CA LEU A 139 5.18 22.42 11.33
C LEU A 139 4.57 21.14 11.92
N LYS A 140 4.06 21.15 13.16
CA LYS A 140 3.39 20.00 13.75
C LYS A 140 2.01 19.73 13.10
N HIS A 141 1.38 18.63 13.46
CA HIS A 141 0.00 18.37 13.07
C HIS A 141 -0.93 19.40 13.72
N THR A 142 -2.12 19.59 13.15
CA THR A 142 -3.15 20.42 13.77
C THR A 142 -3.41 19.91 15.19
N PRO A 143 -3.29 20.76 16.23
CA PRO A 143 -3.60 20.41 17.60
C PRO A 143 -4.99 19.75 17.76
N TYR A 144 -5.10 18.82 18.71
CA TYR A 144 -6.31 18.02 18.91
C TYR A 144 -7.55 18.86 19.31
N ASP A 145 -7.33 20.01 19.93
CA ASP A 145 -8.35 21.01 20.27
C ASP A 145 -8.81 21.84 19.05
N MET A 146 -8.08 21.76 17.93
CA MET A 146 -8.40 22.44 16.67
C MET A 146 -8.83 21.50 15.55
N ILE A 147 -9.23 20.26 15.87
CA ILE A 147 -9.67 19.26 14.88
C ILE A 147 -10.87 19.70 14.04
N SER A 148 -11.71 20.60 14.55
CA SER A 148 -12.85 21.18 13.82
C SER A 148 -12.43 22.02 12.60
N LYS A 149 -11.17 22.47 12.54
CA LYS A 149 -10.60 23.18 11.39
C LYS A 149 -10.06 22.22 10.31
N ILE A 150 -10.04 20.91 10.57
CA ILE A 150 -9.57 19.91 9.63
C ILE A 150 -10.71 19.56 8.68
N GLY A 151 -10.67 20.15 7.49
CA GLY A 151 -11.55 19.81 6.39
C GLY A 151 -11.27 18.43 5.79
N SER A 152 -12.02 18.06 4.76
CA SER A 152 -11.79 16.83 4.00
C SER A 152 -10.64 17.01 3.01
N ASN A 153 -9.54 16.29 3.21
CA ASN A 153 -8.47 16.11 2.23
C ASN A 153 -8.48 14.68 1.67
N ARG A 154 -7.74 14.44 0.58
CA ARG A 154 -7.78 13.19 -0.23
C ARG A 154 -7.62 11.89 0.57
N PHE A 155 -6.89 11.92 1.68
CA PHE A 155 -6.59 10.76 2.52
C PHE A 155 -6.89 10.99 4.01
N SER A 156 -7.78 11.92 4.32
CA SER A 156 -8.15 12.24 5.70
C SER A 156 -9.66 12.14 5.90
N ILE A 157 -10.07 11.68 7.08
CA ILE A 157 -11.45 11.82 7.54
C ILE A 157 -11.56 13.16 8.28
N PRO A 158 -12.60 13.97 8.03
CA PRO A 158 -12.83 15.20 8.79
C PRO A 158 -12.78 14.95 10.31
N GLY A 159 -12.10 15.83 11.03
CA GLY A 159 -11.92 15.70 12.48
C GLY A 159 -10.82 14.73 12.95
N GLN A 160 -10.15 14.01 12.04
CA GLN A 160 -9.00 13.16 12.37
C GLN A 160 -7.68 13.85 11.97
N PRO A 161 -6.78 14.18 12.90
CA PRO A 161 -5.45 14.71 12.59
C PRO A 161 -4.66 13.79 11.66
N CYS A 162 -4.15 14.37 10.57
CA CYS A 162 -3.30 13.71 9.59
C CYS A 162 -2.11 14.62 9.25
N LEU A 163 -0.95 14.01 8.99
CA LEU A 163 0.23 14.71 8.48
C LEU A 163 0.40 14.39 7.00
N TYR A 164 0.35 15.44 6.18
CA TYR A 164 0.76 15.38 4.77
C TYR A 164 2.25 15.68 4.68
N LEU A 165 2.99 14.75 4.06
CA LEU A 165 4.44 14.77 3.93
C LEU A 165 4.83 14.53 2.46
N GLY A 166 5.80 15.29 1.95
CA GLY A 166 6.43 15.07 0.66
C GLY A 166 7.81 14.42 0.78
N SER A 167 8.23 13.70 -0.26
CA SER A 167 9.59 13.15 -0.37
C SER A 167 10.65 14.24 -0.56
N SER A 168 10.26 15.40 -1.08
CA SER A 168 11.10 16.58 -1.21
C SER A 168 10.34 17.86 -0.85
N SER A 169 11.09 18.94 -0.57
CA SER A 169 10.51 20.28 -0.43
C SER A 169 9.87 20.76 -1.73
N TYR A 170 10.38 20.31 -2.88
CA TYR A 170 9.82 20.61 -4.20
C TYR A 170 8.44 19.95 -4.41
N ASP A 171 8.28 18.70 -3.98
CA ASP A 171 6.97 18.01 -4.00
C ASP A 171 5.96 18.81 -3.16
N CYS A 172 6.37 19.25 -1.98
CA CYS A 172 5.53 20.07 -1.11
C CYS A 172 5.14 21.40 -1.77
N TRP A 173 6.06 22.03 -2.52
CA TRP A 173 5.79 23.28 -3.23
C TRP A 173 4.77 23.08 -4.36
N ILE A 174 4.87 21.98 -5.12
CA ILE A 174 3.88 21.62 -6.15
C ILE A 174 2.51 21.38 -5.52
N GLU A 175 2.43 20.56 -4.46
CA GLU A 175 1.17 20.22 -3.78
C GLU A 175 0.50 21.44 -3.14
N MET A 176 1.28 22.45 -2.74
CA MET A 176 0.77 23.74 -2.23
C MET A 176 0.33 24.71 -3.33
N GLY A 177 0.36 24.31 -4.61
CA GLY A 177 -0.06 25.16 -5.72
C GLY A 177 1.00 26.18 -6.15
N LYS A 178 2.29 25.85 -5.96
CA LYS A 178 3.43 26.67 -6.38
C LYS A 178 3.43 28.09 -5.78
N PRO A 179 3.32 28.24 -4.45
CA PRO A 179 3.28 29.54 -3.80
C PRO A 179 4.59 30.32 -3.98
N SER A 180 4.55 31.62 -3.69
CA SER A 180 5.75 32.45 -3.64
C SER A 180 6.64 32.06 -2.46
N ASP A 181 7.95 32.31 -2.55
CA ASP A 181 8.91 31.98 -1.48
C ASP A 181 8.53 32.58 -0.11
N ARG A 182 7.85 33.73 -0.10
CA ARG A 182 7.44 34.41 1.13
C ARG A 182 6.32 33.68 1.87
N ASP A 183 5.50 32.94 1.12
CA ASP A 183 4.32 32.25 1.66
C ASP A 183 4.57 30.75 1.83
N PHE A 184 5.76 30.26 1.45
CA PHE A 184 6.12 28.85 1.46
C PHE A 184 7.02 28.51 2.63
N ASN A 185 6.45 27.93 3.67
CA ASN A 185 7.19 27.52 4.87
C ASN A 185 7.33 26.02 4.90
N VAL A 186 8.56 25.51 4.73
CA VAL A 186 8.85 24.09 4.66
C VAL A 186 9.89 23.68 5.69
N GLY A 187 9.74 22.49 6.27
CA GLY A 187 10.74 21.91 7.15
C GLY A 187 10.79 20.40 7.06
N CYS A 188 11.88 19.87 7.58
CA CYS A 188 12.20 18.46 7.58
C CYS A 188 11.45 17.71 8.70
N ILE A 189 10.93 16.53 8.38
CA ILE A 189 10.35 15.59 9.33
C ILE A 189 11.10 14.27 9.20
N LEU A 190 11.62 13.77 10.33
CA LEU A 190 12.29 12.48 10.40
C LEU A 190 11.31 11.42 10.89
N LEU A 191 11.02 10.44 10.05
CA LEU A 191 10.18 9.29 10.40
C LEU A 191 11.03 8.09 10.76
N ASN A 192 10.70 7.36 11.82
CA ASN A 192 11.37 6.10 12.14
C ASN A 192 11.23 5.10 10.97
N LYS A 193 12.31 4.39 10.65
CA LYS A 193 12.38 3.38 9.58
C LYS A 193 11.38 2.22 9.71
N ASP A 194 10.85 2.02 10.91
CA ASP A 194 9.92 0.95 11.27
C ASP A 194 8.45 1.35 11.23
N TYR A 195 8.12 2.60 10.88
CA TYR A 195 6.73 2.98 10.61
C TYR A 195 6.14 2.05 9.53
N GLU A 196 4.96 1.54 9.81
CA GLU A 196 4.22 0.70 8.88
C GLU A 196 3.52 1.58 7.84
N LEU A 197 3.60 1.19 6.56
CA LEU A 197 2.92 1.85 5.46
C LEU A 197 2.01 0.89 4.70
N LEU A 198 0.89 1.44 4.22
CA LEU A 198 0.11 0.88 3.14
C LEU A 198 0.61 1.49 1.83
N ASN A 199 1.32 0.72 1.01
CA ASN A 199 1.91 1.17 -0.23
C ASN A 199 0.91 1.18 -1.39
N LEU A 200 0.34 2.36 -1.64
CA LEU A 200 -0.57 2.61 -2.77
C LEU A 200 0.15 3.18 -4.00
N ALA A 201 1.47 3.36 -3.95
CA ALA A 201 2.28 3.87 -5.05
C ALA A 201 2.75 2.77 -6.02
N THR A 202 2.23 1.54 -5.88
CA THR A 202 2.63 0.39 -6.69
C THR A 202 2.14 0.55 -8.12
N ASP A 203 3.05 0.90 -9.02
CA ASP A 203 2.80 0.81 -10.44
C ASP A 203 2.84 -0.65 -10.89
N THR A 204 1.93 -1.01 -11.80
CA THR A 204 1.82 -2.36 -12.34
C THR A 204 3.13 -2.81 -13.02
N TRP A 205 3.88 -1.89 -13.62
CA TRP A 205 5.19 -2.17 -14.21
C TRP A 205 6.19 -2.66 -13.16
N ILE A 206 6.26 -1.99 -12.01
CA ILE A 206 7.16 -2.36 -10.91
C ILE A 206 6.81 -3.75 -10.41
N LEU A 207 5.51 -4.05 -10.25
CA LEU A 207 5.06 -5.37 -9.79
C LEU A 207 5.33 -6.47 -10.81
N LEU A 208 5.17 -6.19 -12.11
CA LEU A 208 5.50 -7.16 -13.17
C LEU A 208 7.01 -7.39 -13.26
N GLY A 209 7.82 -6.33 -13.31
CA GLY A 209 9.28 -6.44 -13.33
C GLY A 209 9.83 -7.16 -12.10
N ALA A 210 9.28 -6.89 -10.92
CA ALA A 210 9.53 -7.65 -9.70
C ALA A 210 9.30 -9.16 -9.90
N ILE A 211 8.17 -9.56 -10.50
CA ILE A 211 7.85 -10.97 -10.78
C ILE A 211 8.79 -11.56 -11.84
N GLU A 212 9.25 -10.76 -12.80
CA GLU A 212 10.21 -11.09 -13.86
C GLU A 212 11.57 -11.47 -13.26
N GLY A 213 12.14 -10.57 -12.45
CA GLY A 213 13.41 -10.79 -11.76
C GLY A 213 13.39 -11.98 -10.78
N LEU A 214 12.22 -12.40 -10.32
CA LEU A 214 12.06 -13.61 -9.51
C LEU A 214 12.04 -14.90 -10.32
N LYS A 215 11.56 -14.86 -11.56
CA LYS A 215 11.55 -16.01 -12.47
C LYS A 215 12.93 -16.26 -13.08
N GLU A 216 13.67 -15.19 -13.39
CA GLU A 216 15.03 -15.26 -13.95
C GLU A 216 16.08 -15.76 -12.95
N GLN A 217 15.75 -15.86 -11.66
CA GLN A 217 16.58 -16.63 -10.72
C GLN A 217 16.68 -18.13 -11.07
N LYS A 218 15.96 -18.63 -12.09
CA LYS A 218 16.19 -19.95 -12.70
C LYS A 218 17.19 -19.97 -13.87
N GLU A 219 17.48 -18.85 -14.53
CA GLU A 219 18.42 -18.80 -15.65
C GLU A 219 19.27 -17.51 -15.63
N LYS A 220 20.45 -17.62 -15.01
CA LYS A 220 21.73 -17.01 -15.38
C LYS A 220 21.83 -15.54 -15.86
N GLU A 221 20.90 -14.65 -15.57
CA GLU A 221 21.20 -13.21 -15.54
C GLU A 221 21.65 -12.77 -14.15
N SER A 222 22.66 -11.89 -14.11
CA SER A 222 23.32 -11.49 -12.88
C SER A 222 22.36 -10.72 -12.00
N ARG A 223 22.15 -11.19 -10.77
CA ARG A 223 21.33 -10.54 -9.72
C ARG A 223 21.52 -9.03 -9.65
N THR A 224 22.72 -8.54 -9.95
CA THR A 224 23.08 -7.12 -9.93
C THR A 224 22.30 -6.30 -10.97
N GLN A 225 22.13 -6.83 -12.18
CA GLN A 225 21.51 -6.12 -13.29
C GLN A 225 20.00 -5.92 -13.06
N ILE A 226 19.32 -6.95 -12.54
CA ILE A 226 17.91 -6.89 -12.15
C ILE A 226 17.70 -5.93 -10.96
N CYS A 227 18.64 -5.89 -10.00
CA CYS A 227 18.57 -4.94 -8.88
C CYS A 227 18.71 -3.50 -9.35
N GLU A 228 19.60 -3.25 -10.34
CA GLU A 228 19.84 -1.95 -10.94
C GLU A 228 18.66 -1.48 -11.80
N GLU A 229 18.10 -2.36 -12.64
CA GLU A 229 16.95 -2.02 -13.50
C GLU A 229 15.66 -1.73 -12.72
N LEU A 230 15.41 -2.49 -11.65
CA LEU A 230 14.18 -2.38 -10.87
C LEU A 230 14.31 -1.46 -9.65
N CYS A 231 15.50 -0.91 -9.39
CA CYS A 231 15.82 -0.13 -8.19
C CYS A 231 15.41 -0.85 -6.90
N ILE A 232 15.57 -2.17 -6.84
CA ILE A 232 15.23 -2.99 -5.67
C ILE A 232 16.45 -3.64 -5.05
N SER A 233 16.43 -3.78 -3.73
CA SER A 233 17.54 -4.41 -3.02
C SER A 233 17.65 -5.89 -3.40
N SER A 234 18.89 -6.37 -3.50
CA SER A 234 19.18 -7.81 -3.66
C SER A 234 18.50 -8.67 -2.60
N ARG A 235 18.29 -8.13 -1.39
CA ARG A 235 17.62 -8.81 -0.28
C ARG A 235 16.13 -9.02 -0.56
N THR A 236 15.46 -8.01 -1.13
CA THR A 236 14.04 -8.09 -1.53
C THR A 236 13.85 -9.20 -2.56
N ILE A 237 14.72 -9.28 -3.58
CA ILE A 237 14.66 -10.35 -4.58
C ILE A 237 14.95 -11.71 -3.93
N GLN A 238 15.89 -11.80 -3.00
CA GLN A 238 16.16 -13.05 -2.27
C GLN A 238 14.97 -13.52 -1.43
N ASP A 239 14.32 -12.63 -0.69
CA ASP A 239 13.19 -12.98 0.17
C ASP A 239 11.99 -13.44 -0.66
N TRP A 240 11.71 -12.74 -1.77
CA TRP A 240 10.69 -13.15 -2.72
C TRP A 240 11.04 -14.45 -3.44
N ALA A 241 12.29 -14.67 -3.82
CA ALA A 241 12.73 -15.91 -4.45
C ALA A 241 12.66 -17.10 -3.49
N LEU A 242 12.91 -16.88 -2.20
CA LEU A 242 12.70 -17.89 -1.16
C LEU A 242 11.22 -18.27 -1.05
N ILE A 243 10.32 -17.28 -1.08
CA ILE A 243 8.87 -17.53 -1.09
C ILE A 243 8.48 -18.32 -2.33
N TYR A 244 8.95 -17.91 -3.51
CA TYR A 244 8.67 -18.58 -4.78
C TYR A 244 9.24 -20.00 -4.84
N ASN A 245 10.50 -20.20 -4.43
CA ASN A 245 11.13 -21.52 -4.46
C ASN A 245 10.46 -22.49 -3.48
N LYS A 246 9.97 -21.98 -2.35
CA LYS A 246 9.29 -22.79 -1.33
C LYS A 246 7.82 -23.07 -1.67
N HIS A 247 7.14 -22.15 -2.36
CA HIS A 247 5.69 -22.19 -2.50
C HIS A 247 5.17 -21.97 -3.94
N GLY A 248 6.05 -21.86 -4.94
CA GLY A 248 5.71 -21.50 -6.31
C GLY A 248 5.03 -20.13 -6.42
N LEU A 249 4.27 -19.91 -7.50
CA LEU A 249 3.39 -18.72 -7.64
C LEU A 249 2.37 -18.63 -6.50
N ALA A 250 1.95 -19.77 -5.94
CA ALA A 250 1.02 -19.84 -4.80
C ALA A 250 1.60 -19.25 -3.49
N GLY A 251 2.92 -19.06 -3.41
CA GLY A 251 3.57 -18.33 -2.31
C GLY A 251 3.17 -16.86 -2.22
N PHE A 252 2.70 -16.29 -3.34
CA PHE A 252 2.18 -14.93 -3.44
C PHE A 252 0.65 -14.89 -3.46
N SER A 253 -0.01 -16.05 -3.41
CA SER A 253 -1.47 -16.17 -3.34
C SER A 253 -1.96 -16.16 -1.88
N ARG A 254 -3.25 -15.84 -1.72
CA ARG A 254 -4.02 -15.90 -0.47
C ARG A 254 -3.72 -17.16 0.35
N LYS A 255 -3.23 -17.01 1.59
CA LYS A 255 -3.16 -18.14 2.54
C LYS A 255 -4.53 -18.34 3.19
N ILE A 256 -5.18 -19.47 2.90
CA ILE A 256 -6.52 -19.84 3.41
C ILE A 256 -6.48 -20.30 4.89
N ARG A 257 -5.32 -20.35 5.56
CA ARG A 257 -5.26 -20.78 6.97
C ARG A 257 -5.34 -19.59 7.94
N ASN A 258 -6.41 -19.60 8.74
CA ASN A 258 -6.60 -18.77 9.93
C ASN A 258 -5.29 -18.70 10.73
N GLY A 259 -4.70 -17.51 10.82
CA GLY A 259 -3.47 -17.27 11.58
C GLY A 259 -3.70 -17.13 13.09
N SER A 260 -4.85 -17.58 13.58
CA SER A 260 -5.21 -17.53 14.98
C SER A 260 -5.90 -18.84 15.37
N TYR A 261 -5.45 -19.46 16.46
CA TYR A 261 -6.16 -20.57 17.07
C TYR A 261 -7.62 -20.20 17.39
N SER A 262 -8.54 -21.16 17.31
CA SER A 262 -9.94 -20.96 17.67
C SER A 262 -10.08 -20.51 19.13
N ASN A 263 -11.17 -19.81 19.47
CA ASN A 263 -11.43 -19.41 20.85
C ASN A 263 -11.51 -20.62 21.79
N GLU A 264 -12.09 -21.74 21.34
CA GLU A 264 -12.09 -23.01 22.09
C GLU A 264 -10.67 -23.50 22.39
N PHE A 265 -9.76 -23.47 21.41
CA PHE A 265 -8.39 -23.91 21.62
C PHE A 265 -7.66 -22.99 22.62
N LYS A 266 -7.84 -21.67 22.51
CA LYS A 266 -7.26 -20.70 23.45
C LYS A 266 -7.78 -20.91 24.87
N MET A 267 -9.09 -21.16 25.03
CA MET A 267 -9.69 -21.44 26.33
C MET A 267 -9.17 -22.76 26.92
N LYS A 268 -9.02 -23.80 26.09
CA LYS A 268 -8.46 -25.09 26.52
C LYS A 268 -7.04 -24.93 27.07
N VAL A 269 -6.17 -24.17 26.38
CA VAL A 269 -4.80 -23.88 26.82
C VAL A 269 -4.77 -23.11 28.14
N VAL A 270 -5.68 -22.14 28.32
CA VAL A 270 -5.80 -21.39 29.58
C VAL A 270 -6.27 -22.29 30.73
N GLU A 271 -7.23 -23.19 30.48
CA GLU A 271 -7.70 -24.14 31.49
C GLU A 271 -6.62 -25.14 31.91
N GLU A 272 -5.86 -25.70 30.96
CA GLU A 272 -4.74 -26.62 31.23
C GLU A 272 -3.62 -25.94 32.03
N TYR A 273 -3.32 -24.68 31.71
CA TYR A 273 -2.38 -23.86 32.48
C TYR A 273 -2.87 -23.61 33.92
N ILE A 274 -4.15 -23.28 34.11
CA ILE A 274 -4.74 -23.06 35.43
C ILE A 274 -4.76 -24.36 36.26
N ARG A 275 -4.94 -25.52 35.62
CA ARG A 275 -4.89 -26.84 36.28
C ARG A 275 -3.48 -27.32 36.62
N GLY A 276 -2.44 -26.62 36.16
CA GLY A 276 -1.04 -27.01 36.39
C GLY A 276 -0.61 -28.24 35.59
N GLU A 277 -1.32 -28.56 34.51
CA GLU A 277 -1.08 -29.75 33.67
C GLU A 277 0.04 -29.53 32.62
N GLY A 278 0.61 -28.31 32.53
CA GLY A 278 1.75 -27.98 31.68
C GLY A 278 2.24 -26.53 31.83
N SER A 279 3.47 -26.23 31.40
CA SER A 279 3.97 -24.85 31.36
C SER A 279 3.48 -24.11 30.11
N SER A 280 3.49 -22.77 30.12
CA SER A 280 3.08 -21.98 28.94
C SER A 280 3.93 -22.24 27.69
N ILE A 281 5.11 -22.86 27.85
CA ILE A 281 6.03 -23.22 26.77
C ILE A 281 5.67 -24.58 26.18
N ASP A 282 5.05 -25.47 26.97
CA ASP A 282 4.66 -26.82 26.53
C ASP A 282 3.29 -26.84 25.82
N LEU A 283 2.52 -25.76 25.93
CA LEU A 283 1.12 -25.64 25.48
C LEU A 283 0.93 -24.75 24.23
N LEU A 284 2.00 -24.26 23.61
CA LEU A 284 2.01 -23.40 22.41
C LEU A 284 2.50 -24.14 21.16
#